data_AF-A0A653EJE7-F1
#
_entry.id   AF-A0A653EJE7-F1
#
_cell.length_a   1.000
_cell.length_b   1.000
_cell.length_c   1.000
_cell.angle_alpha   90.00
_cell.angle_beta   90.00
_cell.angle_gamma   90.00
#
_symmetry.space_group_name_H-M   'P 1'
#
loop_
_entity.id
_entity.type
_entity.pdbx_description
1 polymer ?
#
loop_
_entity_poly.entity_id
_entity_poly.type
_entity_poly.pdbx_seq_one_letter_code
_entity_poly.pdbx_strand_id
1 'polypeptide(L)' 'MPTPPRDSRLLTRALFYTAVTRAKNKVRVVGGEAEVGGAVERHAARAIGLRMRLQHP' A
#
# COMPACT_ATOMS: atom_id res chain seq x y z
N MET A 1 -1.45 14.43 14.23
CA MET A 1 -2.35 13.44 13.60
C MET A 1 -1.80 12.06 13.91
N PRO A 2 -2.60 11.12 14.45
CA PRO A 2 -2.11 9.79 14.84
C PRO A 2 -1.73 8.96 13.60
N THR A 3 -0.64 8.22 13.68
CA THR A 3 -0.18 7.29 12.63
C THR A 3 -0.87 5.93 12.77
N PRO A 4 -1.24 5.26 11.67
CA PRO A 4 -1.87 3.94 11.73
C PRO A 4 -0.92 2.89 12.33
N PRO A 5 -1.44 1.86 13.02
CA PRO A 5 -0.61 0.78 13.59
C PRO A 5 0.19 0.05 12.51
N ARG A 6 1.36 -0.49 12.87
CA ARG A 6 2.29 -1.17 11.94
C ARG A 6 1.66 -2.28 11.11
N ASP A 7 0.69 -2.99 11.70
CA ASP A 7 0.01 -4.14 11.09
C ASP A 7 -1.35 -3.76 10.48
N SER A 8 -1.61 -2.46 10.35
CA SER A 8 -2.80 -1.98 9.67
C SER A 8 -2.83 -2.51 8.24
N ARG A 9 -3.94 -3.14 7.86
CA ARG A 9 -4.18 -3.64 6.49
C ARG A 9 -4.17 -2.52 5.43
N LEU A 10 -4.22 -1.26 5.86
CA LEU A 10 -4.12 -0.11 4.96
C LEU A 10 -2.68 0.19 4.54
N LEU A 11 -1.66 -0.19 5.34
CA LEU A 11 -0.24 -0.01 5.02
C LEU A 11 0.19 -0.99 3.92
N THR A 12 -0.14 -0.65 2.67
CA THR A 12 0.21 -1.41 1.47
C THR A 12 0.92 -0.53 0.45
N ARG A 13 1.66 -1.17 -0.45
CA ARG A 13 2.42 -0.51 -1.49
C ARG A 13 1.53 0.29 -2.43
N ALA A 14 0.34 -0.23 -2.72
CA ALA A 14 -0.63 0.43 -3.58
C ALA A 14 -1.14 1.76 -2.96
N LEU A 15 -1.44 1.76 -1.67
CA LEU A 15 -1.86 2.97 -0.97
C LEU A 15 -0.71 3.98 -0.89
N PHE A 16 0.49 3.52 -0.52
CA PHE A 16 1.68 4.37 -0.45
C PHE A 16 2.00 4.99 -1.81
N TYR A 17 2.06 4.19 -2.86
CA TYR A 17 2.31 4.66 -4.22
C TYR A 17 1.28 5.68 -4.69
N THR A 18 0.01 5.49 -4.37
CA THR A 18 -1.05 6.45 -4.72
C THR A 18 -0.85 7.78 -4.00
N ALA A 19 -0.53 7.75 -2.71
CA ALA A 19 -0.25 8.97 -1.93
C ALA A 19 0.97 9.72 -2.50
N VAL A 20 2.02 8.99 -2.86
CA VAL A 20 3.24 9.56 -3.46
C VAL A 20 2.95 10.16 -4.83
N THR A 21 2.29 9.44 -5.71
CA THR A 21 2.08 9.86 -7.12
C THR A 21 0.99 10.91 -7.30
N ARG A 22 0.06 11.04 -6.34
CA ARG A 22 -0.93 12.13 -6.34
C ARG A 22 -0.38 13.47 -5.87
N ALA A 23 0.77 13.50 -5.21
CA ALA A 23 1.37 14.74 -4.75
C ALA A 23 1.93 15.54 -5.94
N LYS A 24 1.61 16.83 -6.03
CA LYS A 24 2.01 17.67 -7.16
C LYS A 24 3.42 18.23 -7.05
N ASN A 25 3.82 18.63 -5.84
CA ASN A 25 5.05 19.41 -5.64
C ASN A 25 6.00 18.76 -4.64
N LYS A 26 5.46 18.15 -3.57
CA LYS A 26 6.29 17.59 -2.51
C LYS A 26 5.53 16.49 -1.78
N VAL A 27 6.26 15.45 -1.39
CA VAL A 27 5.81 14.43 -0.45
C VAL A 27 6.62 14.58 0.83
N ARG A 28 5.94 14.53 1.99
CA ARG A 28 6.59 14.36 3.29
C ARG A 28 6.03 13.11 3.94
N VAL A 29 6.89 12.13 4.17
CA VAL A 29 6.53 10.89 4.85
C VAL A 29 6.73 11.09 6.34
N VAL A 30 5.71 10.72 7.13
CA VAL A 30 5.74 10.78 8.59
C VAL A 30 5.37 9.40 9.12
N GLY A 31 6.28 8.77 9.84
CA GLY A 31 6.15 7.41 10.35
C GLY A 31 7.51 6.80 10.63
N GLY A 32 7.54 5.65 11.32
CA GLY A 32 8.77 4.91 11.58
C GLY A 32 9.29 4.21 10.32
N GLU A 33 10.61 4.04 10.22
CA GLU A 33 11.27 3.38 9.09
C GLU A 33 10.66 2.01 8.78
N ALA A 34 10.52 1.15 9.79
CA ALA A 34 9.95 -0.18 9.62
C ALA A 34 8.45 -0.17 9.26
N GLU A 35 7.70 0.89 9.59
CA GLU A 35 6.30 1.03 9.16
C GLU A 35 6.21 1.39 7.68
N VAL A 36 7.07 2.30 7.24
CA VAL A 36 7.17 2.73 5.84
C VAL A 36 7.72 1.59 4.99
N GLY A 37 8.79 0.92 5.44
CA GLY A 37 9.36 -0.26 4.78
C GLY A 37 8.34 -1.38 4.65
N GLY A 38 7.62 -1.70 5.74
CA GLY A 38 6.55 -2.70 5.72
C GLY A 38 5.41 -2.33 4.75
N ALA A 39 5.07 -1.05 4.61
CA ALA A 39 4.08 -0.62 3.62
C ALA A 39 4.56 -0.88 2.18
N VAL A 40 5.84 -0.67 1.87
CA VAL A 40 6.41 -0.87 0.52
C VAL A 40 6.44 -2.35 0.14
N GLU A 41 6.68 -3.24 1.11
CA GLU A 41 6.76 -4.70 0.87
C GLU A 41 5.37 -5.37 0.74
N ARG A 42 4.34 -4.80 1.38
CA ARG A 42 3.01 -5.42 1.43
C ARG A 42 2.17 -5.16 0.18
N HIS A 43 1.74 -6.23 -0.47
CA HIS A 43 0.74 -6.19 -1.53
C HIS A 43 -0.68 -6.10 -0.96
N ALA A 44 -1.54 -5.30 -1.60
CA ALA A 44 -2.96 -5.26 -1.27
C ALA A 44 -3.63 -6.58 -1.67
N ALA A 45 -4.35 -7.20 -0.73
CA ALA A 45 -5.13 -8.40 -1.00
C ALA A 45 -6.25 -8.11 -2.01
N ARG A 46 -6.44 -9.00 -2.99
CA ARG A 46 -7.56 -8.96 -3.92
C ARG A 46 -8.33 -10.28 -3.88
N ALA A 47 -9.49 -10.26 -3.26
CA ALA A 47 -10.37 -11.42 -3.15
C ALA A 47 -11.25 -11.58 -4.41
N ILE A 48 -10.65 -11.68 -5.60
CA ILE A 48 -11.39 -11.86 -6.86
C ILE A 48 -10.84 -13.03 -7.69
N GLY A 49 -11.74 -13.87 -8.21
CA GLY A 49 -11.40 -15.07 -8.99
C GLY A 49 -11.01 -14.83 -10.45
N LEU A 50 -10.94 -13.56 -10.88
CA LEU A 50 -10.67 -13.19 -12.29
C LEU A 50 -9.35 -13.79 -12.81
N ARG A 51 -8.29 -13.78 -11.99
CA ARG A 51 -7.00 -14.37 -12.37
C ARG A 51 -7.12 -15.86 -12.70
N MET A 52 -7.91 -16.62 -11.94
CA MET A 52 -8.12 -18.05 -12.21
C MET A 52 -8.89 -18.27 -13.51
N ARG A 53 -9.90 -17.43 -13.78
CA ARG A 53 -10.71 -17.51 -15.01
C ARG A 53 -9.92 -17.17 -16.28
N LEU A 54 -8.95 -16.27 -16.19
CA LEU A 54 -8.09 -15.92 -17.33
C LEU A 54 -6.95 -16.92 -17.57
N GLN A 55 -6.65 -17.79 -16.60
CA GLN A 55 -5.63 -18.84 -16.70
C GLN A 55 -6.19 -20.15 -17.28
N HIS A 56 -7.50 -20.35 -17.22
CA HIS A 56 -8.23 -21.44 -17.88
C HIS A 56 -9.25 -20.83 -18.85
N PRO A 57 -8.80 -20.31 -20.01
CA PRO A 57 -9.70 -19.76 -21.03
C PRO A 57 -10.65 -20.81 -21.59
#